data_AF-A0A1V9YWB7-F1
#
_entry.id   AF-A0A1V9YWB7-F1
#
_cell.length_a   1.000
_cell.length_b   1.000
_cell.length_c   1.000
_cell.angle_alpha   90.00
_cell.angle_beta   90.00
_cell.angle_gamma   90.00
#
_symmetry.space_group_name_H-M   'P 1'
#
loop_
_entity.id
_entity.type
_entity.pdbx_description
1 polymer ?
#
loop_
_entity_poly.entity_id
_entity_poly.type
_entity_poly.pdbx_seq_one_letter_code
_entity_poly.pdbx_strand_id
1 'polypeptide(L)'
;MAQTTSTGSFYDARLEKEQQLHVRMLLGSDRALNQSCLRRLAILDNVVLFKLLQIVIFADFFLNLGTTAISSQYTFYEVEDYTRLVSTACIGLCALELFVRVVLLGRLMWSSAAARWDMFAFVLMAALLGCRYWKKDNRNNWHITINGKEKDQFHDKYKINQIELYFAAAYCFAAALRFVLKSQAREDSLKFQNPAKETTVSIASLRSTLRSIPGMTQEAISLMETDLSILCGDSDGMITTGELQAFLEKAVAFRPAAMSIAEFLQHLHCLNTTPATAYGIQQVLGSTYRHWSNQKVLLTATFFIVLAHATLVPIMAYLLQILGDYAFPTSAMTFLQTGEGKKPELVHQIFYPNKVLADNKTYITIPSIKPHNSLLVGIIGLAAICIPYVILDGLMGYCQSRLLSSATERMQSNLLSILLHEKTSFYAQRSEGDLNNLFASDIARVNTLWQAVFWNFIYPVVSITLGFSALMFFDPTVGMMSFGFALISIMSGPRTFASKQSQTFGSKSAYAAAEFQNAVSCHKVIRAYRIQTPLLSKFTGTIDSLRDAQFKNDFWSGMVQIYVESAMFLFVAIMTCGMAVKVWGGYMTAGDFFSVVTLLSRVSTPVTVLGGLYASIGNAASLQRLDTILDQ
;
A
#
# COMPACT_ATOMS: atom_id res chain seq x y z
N MET A 1 0.50 -16.64 72.36
CA MET A 1 -0.45 -15.76 71.65
C MET A 1 0.27 -15.12 70.46
N ALA A 2 0.57 -15.89 69.42
CA ALA A 2 1.09 -15.44 68.11
C ALA A 2 1.53 -16.69 67.32
N GLN A 3 0.62 -17.28 66.53
CA GLN A 3 0.91 -18.19 65.40
C GLN A 3 -0.44 -18.71 64.88
N THR A 4 -1.16 -17.91 64.10
CA THR A 4 -2.35 -18.39 63.34
C THR A 4 -2.80 -17.43 62.22
N THR A 5 -1.91 -16.60 61.67
CA THR A 5 -2.28 -15.61 60.63
C THR A 5 -1.45 -15.66 59.34
N SER A 6 -0.53 -16.62 59.17
CA SER A 6 0.30 -16.70 57.95
C SER A 6 -0.16 -17.73 56.90
N THR A 7 -1.09 -18.63 57.23
CA THR A 7 -1.54 -19.68 56.30
C THR A 7 -2.70 -19.27 55.41
N GLY A 8 -3.48 -18.25 55.78
CA GLY A 8 -4.55 -17.68 54.94
C GLY A 8 -4.02 -16.91 53.73
N SER A 9 -2.99 -16.07 53.93
CA SER A 9 -2.43 -15.21 52.87
C SER A 9 -1.82 -15.98 51.69
N PHE A 10 -1.25 -17.17 51.92
CA PHE A 10 -0.67 -17.97 50.83
C PHE A 10 -1.73 -18.74 50.04
N TYR A 11 -2.81 -19.17 50.70
CA TYR A 11 -3.97 -19.78 50.03
C TYR A 11 -4.75 -18.74 49.24
N ASP A 12 -4.97 -17.55 49.80
CA ASP A 12 -5.64 -16.44 49.12
C ASP A 12 -4.81 -15.92 47.94
N ALA A 13 -3.49 -15.78 48.06
CA ALA A 13 -2.63 -15.38 46.94
C ALA A 13 -2.56 -16.44 45.82
N ARG A 14 -2.74 -17.72 46.17
CA ARG A 14 -2.80 -18.82 45.19
C ARG A 14 -4.16 -18.87 44.52
N LEU A 15 -5.24 -18.64 45.27
CA LEU A 15 -6.60 -18.54 44.76
C LEU A 15 -6.74 -17.30 43.86
N GLU A 16 -6.18 -16.16 44.24
CA GLU A 16 -6.08 -14.95 43.40
C GLU A 16 -5.29 -15.24 42.14
N LYS A 17 -4.14 -15.92 42.23
CA LYS A 17 -3.38 -16.32 41.04
C LYS A 17 -4.15 -17.26 40.13
N GLU A 18 -4.86 -18.25 40.67
CA GLU A 18 -5.68 -19.17 39.88
C GLU A 18 -6.90 -18.47 39.27
N GLN A 19 -7.54 -17.57 40.00
CA GLN A 19 -8.65 -16.74 39.51
C GLN A 19 -8.18 -15.75 38.45
N GLN A 20 -7.01 -15.11 38.60
CA GLN A 20 -6.36 -14.29 37.58
C GLN A 20 -6.02 -15.10 36.33
N LEU A 21 -5.58 -16.35 36.49
CA LEU A 21 -5.31 -17.27 35.37
C LEU A 21 -6.61 -17.68 34.66
N HIS A 22 -7.67 -17.94 35.42
CA HIS A 22 -8.98 -18.32 34.90
C HIS A 22 -9.65 -17.15 34.17
N VAL A 23 -9.55 -15.93 34.70
CA VAL A 23 -10.01 -14.69 34.06
C VAL A 23 -9.20 -14.39 32.79
N ARG A 24 -7.88 -14.63 32.78
CA ARG A 24 -7.05 -14.55 31.57
C ARG A 24 -7.41 -15.60 30.51
N MET A 25 -7.79 -16.81 30.92
CA MET A 25 -8.29 -17.84 30.00
C MET A 25 -9.68 -17.49 29.44
N LEU A 26 -10.57 -16.96 30.27
CA LEU A 26 -11.94 -16.59 29.89
C LEU A 26 -11.98 -15.34 29.00
N LEU A 27 -11.15 -14.33 29.28
CA LEU A 27 -10.99 -13.13 28.44
C LEU A 27 -10.18 -13.38 27.16
N GLY A 28 -9.41 -14.49 27.11
CA GLY A 28 -8.55 -14.88 25.99
C GLY A 28 -9.08 -16.01 25.11
N SER A 29 -10.33 -16.45 25.32
CA SER A 29 -11.03 -17.45 24.50
C SER A 29 -11.22 -16.90 23.10
N ASP A 30 -10.30 -17.13 22.16
CA ASP A 30 -10.44 -18.30 21.31
C ASP A 30 -9.12 -18.89 20.74
N ARG A 31 -7.92 -18.36 21.05
CA ARG A 31 -6.66 -18.87 20.43
C ARG A 31 -5.40 -18.69 21.29
N ALA A 32 -5.39 -19.20 22.52
CA ALA A 32 -4.16 -19.19 23.33
C ALA A 32 -3.13 -20.21 22.80
N LEU A 33 -2.13 -19.74 22.04
CA LEU A 33 -0.93 -20.49 21.69
C LEU A 33 -0.15 -20.87 22.98
N ASN A 34 0.50 -22.03 22.99
CA ASN A 34 1.44 -22.42 24.04
C ASN A 34 2.48 -21.31 24.29
N GLN A 35 2.69 -20.92 25.54
CA GLN A 35 3.58 -19.80 25.93
C GLN A 35 5.04 -20.00 25.48
N SER A 36 5.48 -21.25 25.36
CA SER A 36 6.78 -21.62 24.78
C SER A 36 6.86 -21.40 23.27
N CYS A 37 5.75 -21.60 22.54
CA CYS A 37 5.65 -21.31 21.12
C CYS A 37 5.63 -19.80 20.87
N LEU A 38 4.88 -19.03 21.67
CA LEU A 38 4.88 -17.57 21.62
C LEU A 38 6.28 -16.98 21.84
N ARG A 39 7.04 -17.51 22.80
CA ARG A 39 8.41 -17.04 23.07
C ARG A 39 9.38 -17.33 21.92
N ARG A 40 9.23 -18.46 21.23
CA ARG A 40 10.02 -18.82 20.04
C ARG A 40 9.60 -17.99 18.81
N LEU A 41 8.30 -17.73 18.66
CA LEU A 41 7.77 -16.85 17.61
C LEU A 41 8.28 -15.41 17.79
N ALA A 42 8.36 -14.92 19.03
CA ALA A 42 8.90 -13.60 19.35
C ALA A 42 10.39 -13.44 18.97
N ILE A 43 11.19 -14.50 19.09
CA ILE A 43 12.59 -14.50 18.62
C ILE A 43 12.65 -14.37 17.10
N LEU A 44 11.77 -15.07 16.38
CA LEU A 44 11.73 -15.07 14.93
C LEU A 44 11.20 -13.74 14.35
N ASP A 45 10.23 -13.12 15.03
CA ASP A 45 9.65 -11.83 14.63
C ASP A 45 10.44 -10.62 15.15
N ASN A 46 11.60 -10.87 15.76
CA ASN A 46 12.54 -9.83 16.15
C ASN A 46 12.85 -8.93 14.94
N VAL A 47 12.73 -7.62 15.16
CA VAL A 47 12.87 -6.59 14.14
C VAL A 47 14.20 -6.71 13.40
N VAL A 48 15.28 -7.07 14.09
CA VAL A 48 16.63 -7.15 13.51
C VAL A 48 16.73 -8.29 12.50
N LEU A 49 16.35 -9.51 12.90
CA LEU A 49 16.40 -10.70 12.03
C LEU A 49 15.51 -10.52 10.79
N PHE A 50 14.30 -9.98 10.99
CA PHE A 50 13.39 -9.70 9.90
C PHE A 50 13.97 -8.68 8.90
N LYS A 51 14.52 -7.56 9.39
CA LYS A 51 15.13 -6.55 8.52
C LYS A 51 16.38 -7.06 7.80
N LEU A 52 17.21 -7.87 8.46
CA LEU A 52 18.37 -8.50 7.83
C LEU A 52 17.94 -9.39 6.66
N LEU A 53 16.93 -10.23 6.84
CA LEU A 53 16.43 -11.07 5.75
C LEU A 53 15.83 -10.24 4.61
N GLN A 54 15.10 -9.16 4.92
CA GLN A 54 14.61 -8.23 3.91
C GLN A 54 15.74 -7.58 3.13
N ILE A 55 16.84 -7.18 3.78
CA ILE A 55 18.03 -6.62 3.13
C ILE A 55 18.66 -7.67 2.20
N VAL A 56 18.74 -8.93 2.61
CA VAL A 56 19.27 -10.02 1.76
C VAL A 56 18.42 -10.21 0.51
N ILE A 57 17.09 -10.30 0.64
CA ILE A 57 16.18 -10.44 -0.52
C ILE A 57 16.27 -9.20 -1.43
N PHE A 58 16.36 -8.00 -0.84
CA PHE A 58 16.49 -6.76 -1.58
C PHE A 58 17.83 -6.67 -2.33
N ALA A 59 18.93 -7.09 -1.72
CA ALA A 59 20.25 -7.12 -2.35
C ALA A 59 20.27 -8.10 -3.54
N ASP A 60 19.71 -9.30 -3.37
CA ASP A 60 19.58 -10.29 -4.45
C ASP A 60 18.69 -9.79 -5.59
N PHE A 61 17.58 -9.11 -5.27
CA PHE A 61 16.73 -8.44 -6.26
C PHE A 61 17.53 -7.40 -7.06
N PHE A 62 18.26 -6.49 -6.41
CA PHE A 62 19.04 -5.44 -7.08
C PHE A 62 20.18 -5.99 -7.93
N LEU A 63 20.84 -7.06 -7.46
CA LEU A 63 21.91 -7.71 -8.21
C LEU A 63 21.37 -8.37 -9.48
N ASN A 64 20.27 -9.12 -9.39
CA ASN A 64 19.61 -9.69 -10.57
C ASN A 64 19.05 -8.60 -11.49
N LEU A 65 18.54 -7.49 -10.92
CA LEU A 65 18.01 -6.37 -11.69
C LEU A 65 19.10 -5.66 -12.51
N GLY A 66 20.23 -5.31 -11.89
CA GLY A 66 21.33 -4.64 -12.58
C GLY A 66 21.94 -5.51 -13.68
N THR A 67 22.13 -6.79 -13.41
CA THR A 67 22.71 -7.74 -14.38
C THR A 67 21.78 -7.97 -15.58
N THR A 68 20.50 -8.23 -15.37
CA THR A 68 19.52 -8.41 -16.46
C THR A 68 19.17 -7.11 -17.20
N ALA A 69 19.33 -5.94 -16.57
CA ALA A 69 19.17 -4.65 -17.24
C ALA A 69 20.30 -4.39 -18.25
N ILE A 70 21.54 -4.75 -17.92
CA ILE A 70 22.73 -4.55 -18.76
C ILE A 70 22.87 -5.66 -19.80
N SER A 71 22.62 -6.91 -19.42
CA SER A 71 22.80 -8.07 -20.29
C SER A 71 21.63 -8.27 -21.27
N SER A 72 21.94 -8.70 -22.48
CA SER A 72 20.98 -9.20 -23.47
C SER A 72 20.93 -10.73 -23.44
N GLN A 73 20.01 -11.36 -24.17
CA GLN A 73 19.94 -12.82 -24.31
C GLN A 73 21.30 -13.44 -24.67
N TYR A 74 22.05 -12.73 -25.51
CA TYR A 74 23.35 -13.14 -26.04
C TYR A 74 24.49 -13.05 -25.02
N THR A 75 24.43 -12.13 -24.05
CA THR A 75 25.53 -11.83 -23.11
C THR A 75 25.24 -12.26 -21.69
N PHE A 76 24.02 -12.74 -21.41
CA PHE A 76 23.61 -13.16 -20.07
C PHE A 76 24.44 -14.32 -19.51
N TYR A 77 24.97 -15.18 -20.39
CA TYR A 77 25.77 -16.34 -20.02
C TYR A 77 27.09 -16.01 -19.29
N GLU A 78 27.60 -14.77 -19.37
CA GLU A 78 28.85 -14.39 -18.70
C GLU A 78 28.65 -14.15 -17.20
N VAL A 79 27.41 -13.84 -16.79
CA VAL A 79 27.07 -13.40 -15.43
C VAL A 79 26.10 -14.37 -14.73
N GLU A 80 25.57 -15.36 -15.47
CA GLU A 80 24.60 -16.34 -14.97
C GLU A 80 25.12 -17.16 -13.78
N ASP A 81 26.40 -17.56 -13.77
CA ASP A 81 26.95 -18.42 -12.71
C ASP A 81 26.97 -17.70 -11.36
N TYR A 82 27.40 -16.42 -11.36
CA TYR A 82 27.43 -15.59 -10.16
C TYR A 82 26.03 -15.28 -9.64
N THR A 83 25.10 -14.93 -10.53
CA THR A 83 23.71 -14.60 -10.13
C THR A 83 22.98 -15.82 -9.58
N ARG A 84 23.16 -17.01 -10.16
CA ARG A 84 22.60 -18.27 -9.64
C ARG A 84 23.14 -18.65 -8.27
N LEU A 85 24.44 -18.47 -8.03
CA LEU A 85 25.05 -18.77 -6.73
C LEU A 85 24.52 -17.83 -5.64
N VAL A 86 24.41 -16.53 -5.92
CA VAL A 86 23.85 -15.57 -4.96
C VAL A 86 22.38 -15.88 -4.67
N SER A 87 21.58 -16.15 -5.70
CA SER A 87 20.15 -16.45 -5.53
C SER A 87 19.89 -17.80 -4.86
N THR A 88 20.72 -18.82 -5.05
CA THR A 88 20.63 -20.08 -4.28
C THR A 88 20.89 -19.86 -2.80
N ALA A 89 21.92 -19.08 -2.45
CA ALA A 89 22.22 -18.75 -1.05
C ALA A 89 21.05 -17.99 -0.39
N CYS A 90 20.44 -17.05 -1.11
CA CYS A 90 19.28 -16.30 -0.63
C CYS A 90 18.04 -17.19 -0.44
N ILE A 91 17.75 -18.08 -1.39
CA ILE A 91 16.67 -19.07 -1.25
C ILE A 91 16.93 -20.00 -0.06
N GLY A 92 18.17 -20.45 0.15
CA GLY A 92 18.54 -21.30 1.28
C GLY A 92 18.24 -20.66 2.63
N LEU A 93 18.68 -19.41 2.83
CA LEU A 93 18.37 -18.64 4.05
C LEU A 93 16.86 -18.46 4.24
N CYS A 94 16.16 -18.17 3.15
CA CYS A 94 14.72 -18.01 3.16
C CYS A 94 13.95 -19.32 3.40
N ALA A 95 14.52 -20.47 3.04
CA ALA A 95 13.94 -21.79 3.27
C ALA A 95 14.10 -22.19 4.73
N LEU A 96 15.26 -21.91 5.33
CA LEU A 96 15.50 -22.14 6.76
C LEU A 96 14.50 -21.35 7.62
N GLU A 97 14.29 -20.08 7.31
CA GLU A 97 13.34 -19.26 8.06
C GLU A 97 11.88 -19.76 7.89
N LEU A 98 11.48 -20.11 6.67
CA LEU A 98 10.13 -20.62 6.40
C LEU A 98 9.91 -21.96 7.10
N PHE A 99 10.92 -22.84 7.11
CA PHE A 99 10.89 -24.11 7.80
C PHE A 99 10.68 -23.91 9.31
N VAL A 100 11.42 -22.99 9.92
CA VAL A 100 11.22 -22.63 11.34
C VAL A 100 9.80 -22.08 11.59
N ARG A 101 9.27 -21.24 10.69
CA ARG A 101 7.87 -20.74 10.79
C ARG A 101 6.84 -21.86 10.71
N VAL A 102 6.97 -22.78 9.76
CA VAL A 102 6.05 -23.90 9.56
C VAL A 102 6.06 -24.83 10.78
N VAL A 103 7.23 -25.13 11.34
CA VAL A 103 7.37 -25.98 12.53
C VAL A 103 6.75 -25.34 13.77
N LEU A 104 6.88 -24.03 13.93
CA LEU A 104 6.36 -23.31 15.11
C LEU A 104 4.85 -23.03 15.02
N LEU A 105 4.37 -22.51 13.89
CA LEU A 105 2.95 -22.13 13.70
C LEU A 105 2.07 -23.33 13.34
N GLY A 106 2.62 -24.38 12.72
CA GLY A 106 1.89 -25.58 12.33
C GLY A 106 0.61 -25.27 11.56
N ARG A 107 -0.54 -25.76 12.06
CA ARG A 107 -1.86 -25.51 11.45
C ARG A 107 -2.31 -24.04 11.48
N LEU A 108 -1.80 -23.23 12.40
CA LEU A 108 -2.17 -21.81 12.51
C LEU A 108 -1.65 -20.99 11.32
N MET A 109 -0.53 -21.40 10.70
CA MET A 109 -0.01 -20.77 9.50
C MET A 109 -1.02 -20.81 8.34
N TRP A 110 -1.78 -21.90 8.24
CA TRP A 110 -2.79 -22.09 7.18
C TRP A 110 -4.05 -21.26 7.40
N SER A 111 -4.26 -20.75 8.63
CA SER A 111 -5.41 -19.90 8.94
C SER A 111 -5.23 -18.46 8.45
N SER A 112 -4.00 -17.94 8.38
CA SER A 112 -3.75 -16.60 7.83
C SER A 112 -3.64 -16.66 6.30
N ALA A 113 -4.33 -15.74 5.62
CA ALA A 113 -4.18 -15.58 4.17
C ALA A 113 -2.78 -15.06 3.80
N ALA A 114 -2.22 -14.12 4.57
CA ALA A 114 -0.90 -13.53 4.27
C ALA A 114 0.23 -14.57 4.35
N ALA A 115 0.19 -15.45 5.36
CA ALA A 115 1.17 -16.51 5.52
C ALA A 115 1.10 -17.56 4.39
N ARG A 116 -0.11 -17.88 3.89
CA ARG A 116 -0.28 -18.75 2.72
C ARG A 116 0.29 -18.13 1.45
N TRP A 117 0.05 -16.84 1.24
CA TRP A 117 0.61 -16.13 0.10
C TRP A 117 2.13 -15.99 0.17
N ASP A 118 2.72 -15.75 1.34
CA ASP A 118 4.20 -15.75 1.52
C ASP A 118 4.81 -17.12 1.18
N MET A 119 4.16 -18.22 1.59
CA MET A 119 4.59 -19.57 1.22
C MET A 119 4.47 -19.81 -0.29
N PHE A 120 3.37 -19.38 -0.92
CA PHE A 120 3.21 -19.46 -2.37
C PHE A 120 4.31 -18.67 -3.10
N ALA A 121 4.64 -17.47 -2.64
CA ALA A 121 5.71 -16.66 -3.20
C ALA A 121 7.10 -17.31 -3.03
N PHE A 122 7.38 -17.97 -1.89
CA PHE A 122 8.57 -18.80 -1.72
C PHE A 122 8.63 -19.91 -2.78
N VAL A 123 7.55 -20.68 -2.95
CA VAL A 123 7.51 -21.81 -3.87
C VAL A 123 7.69 -21.33 -5.31
N LEU A 124 7.04 -20.23 -5.68
CA LEU A 124 7.20 -19.60 -7.00
C LEU A 124 8.66 -19.18 -7.24
N MET A 125 9.28 -18.51 -6.26
CA MET A 125 10.68 -18.07 -6.33
C MET A 125 11.65 -19.26 -6.48
N ALA A 126 11.42 -20.34 -5.72
CA ALA A 126 12.22 -21.57 -5.79
C ALA A 126 12.01 -22.32 -7.12
N ALA A 127 10.77 -22.40 -7.62
CA ALA A 127 10.46 -23.01 -8.90
C ALA A 127 11.11 -22.27 -10.08
N LEU A 128 11.11 -20.94 -10.05
CA LEU A 128 11.76 -20.12 -11.07
C LEU A 128 13.29 -20.25 -11.04
N LEU A 129 13.89 -20.33 -9.85
CA LEU A 129 15.32 -20.66 -9.75
C LEU A 129 15.60 -22.07 -10.29
N GLY A 130 14.77 -23.05 -9.98
CA GLY A 130 14.86 -24.40 -10.55
C GLY A 130 14.77 -24.39 -12.09
N CYS A 131 13.89 -23.55 -12.65
CA CYS A 131 13.79 -23.35 -14.10
C CYS A 131 15.06 -22.74 -14.70
N ARG A 132 15.74 -21.81 -13.99
CA ARG A 132 17.05 -21.29 -14.41
C ARG A 132 18.11 -22.40 -14.49
N TYR A 133 18.14 -23.33 -13.55
CA TYR A 133 19.06 -24.47 -13.58
C TYR A 133 18.71 -25.51 -14.65
N TRP A 134 17.42 -25.76 -14.88
CA TRP A 134 16.97 -26.73 -15.88
C TRP A 134 17.22 -26.26 -17.32
N LYS A 135 16.97 -24.97 -17.60
CA LYS A 135 17.22 -24.33 -18.90
C LYS A 135 18.46 -23.44 -18.85
N LYS A 136 19.59 -24.02 -18.46
CA LYS A 136 20.89 -23.35 -18.47
C LYS A 136 21.29 -22.97 -19.90
N ASP A 137 21.67 -21.72 -20.11
CA ASP A 137 22.19 -21.27 -21.38
C ASP A 137 23.57 -21.89 -21.64
N ASN A 138 23.76 -22.48 -22.83
CA ASN A 138 25.02 -23.12 -23.23
C ASN A 138 25.48 -22.59 -24.58
N ARG A 139 26.69 -22.02 -24.63
CA ARG A 139 27.30 -21.47 -25.86
C ARG A 139 27.43 -22.49 -26.99
N ASN A 140 27.61 -23.76 -26.64
CA ASN A 140 27.83 -24.84 -27.62
C ASN A 140 26.53 -25.39 -28.24
N ASN A 141 25.35 -24.97 -27.75
CA ASN A 141 24.04 -25.47 -28.20
C ASN A 141 23.11 -24.33 -28.66
N TRP A 142 23.68 -23.36 -29.40
CA TRP A 142 22.91 -22.26 -29.97
C TRP A 142 22.12 -22.73 -31.19
N HIS A 143 20.86 -23.10 -30.96
CA HIS A 143 19.88 -23.26 -32.04
C HIS A 143 19.20 -21.94 -32.33
N ILE A 144 19.52 -21.36 -33.49
CA ILE A 144 18.87 -20.16 -34.01
C ILE A 144 17.67 -20.63 -34.84
N THR A 145 16.46 -20.29 -34.39
CA THR A 145 15.21 -20.57 -35.10
C THR A 145 14.70 -19.32 -35.77
N ILE A 146 14.30 -19.41 -37.04
CA ILE A 146 13.70 -18.29 -37.77
C ILE A 146 12.23 -18.17 -37.35
N ASN A 147 11.88 -17.08 -36.72
CA ASN A 147 10.53 -16.77 -36.22
C ASN A 147 9.86 -15.72 -37.12
N GLY A 148 9.74 -16.05 -38.40
CA GLY A 148 9.17 -15.18 -39.43
C GLY A 148 10.14 -14.10 -39.93
N LYS A 149 9.60 -13.15 -40.69
CA LYS A 149 10.33 -12.01 -41.26
C LYS A 149 10.09 -10.76 -40.42
N GLU A 150 11.10 -9.90 -40.29
CA GLU A 150 10.94 -8.53 -39.78
C GLU A 150 9.97 -7.73 -40.63
N LYS A 151 9.52 -6.56 -40.13
CA LYS A 151 8.60 -5.65 -40.83
C LYS A 151 9.08 -5.27 -42.25
N ASP A 152 10.37 -5.43 -42.52
CA ASP A 152 10.99 -5.15 -43.81
C ASP A 152 10.73 -6.22 -44.87
N GLN A 153 10.27 -7.42 -44.49
CA GLN A 153 10.06 -8.60 -45.36
C GLN A 153 11.36 -9.23 -45.94
N PHE A 154 12.53 -8.61 -45.73
CA PHE A 154 13.83 -9.08 -46.22
C PHE A 154 14.74 -9.68 -45.14
N HIS A 155 14.63 -9.24 -43.89
CA HIS A 155 15.41 -9.78 -42.78
C HIS A 155 14.57 -10.79 -41.98
N ASP A 156 15.14 -11.97 -41.72
CA ASP A 156 14.50 -13.00 -40.90
C ASP A 156 14.66 -12.66 -39.41
N LYS A 157 13.57 -12.76 -38.65
CA LYS A 157 13.59 -12.53 -37.21
C LYS A 157 14.12 -13.77 -36.51
N TYR A 158 15.32 -13.69 -35.96
CA TYR A 158 15.96 -14.80 -35.29
C TYR A 158 15.50 -14.91 -33.83
N LYS A 159 15.13 -16.12 -33.41
CA LYS A 159 14.85 -16.46 -32.00
C LYS A 159 15.86 -17.50 -31.54
N ILE A 160 16.52 -17.20 -30.44
CA ILE A 160 17.47 -18.11 -29.80
C ILE A 160 16.75 -18.90 -28.71
N ASN A 161 17.19 -20.14 -28.49
CA ASN A 161 16.70 -21.00 -27.41
C ASN A 161 17.10 -20.52 -26.00
N GLN A 162 17.79 -19.38 -25.88
CA GLN A 162 18.22 -18.80 -24.61
C GLN A 162 17.04 -18.11 -23.93
N ILE A 163 16.49 -18.77 -22.92
CA ILE A 163 15.28 -18.33 -22.18
C ILE A 163 15.65 -17.99 -20.73
N GLU A 164 16.89 -18.26 -20.30
CA GLU A 164 17.34 -18.08 -18.91
C GLU A 164 17.12 -16.62 -18.43
N LEU A 165 17.37 -15.64 -19.30
CA LEU A 165 17.12 -14.22 -19.03
C LEU A 165 15.66 -13.91 -18.63
N TYR A 166 14.68 -14.55 -19.27
CA TYR A 166 13.26 -14.35 -18.94
C TYR A 166 12.89 -14.99 -17.60
N PHE A 167 13.41 -16.18 -17.32
CA PHE A 167 13.30 -16.77 -15.99
C PHE A 167 14.02 -15.91 -14.94
N ALA A 168 15.05 -15.17 -15.37
CA ALA A 168 15.74 -14.26 -14.50
C ALA A 168 14.90 -13.06 -14.08
N ALA A 169 14.24 -12.41 -15.03
CA ALA A 169 13.25 -11.37 -14.74
C ALA A 169 12.05 -11.89 -13.94
N ALA A 170 11.56 -13.11 -14.23
CA ALA A 170 10.49 -13.77 -13.48
C ALA A 170 10.86 -13.97 -12.01
N TYR A 171 12.09 -14.41 -11.75
CA TYR A 171 12.60 -14.57 -10.41
C TYR A 171 12.64 -13.23 -9.66
N CYS A 172 13.08 -12.13 -10.30
CA CYS A 172 13.02 -10.79 -9.70
C CYS A 172 11.60 -10.40 -9.28
N PHE A 173 10.61 -10.68 -10.14
CA PHE A 173 9.21 -10.44 -9.80
C PHE A 173 8.74 -11.29 -8.61
N ALA A 174 9.10 -12.57 -8.56
CA ALA A 174 8.77 -13.43 -7.43
C ALA A 174 9.47 -13.00 -6.12
N ALA A 175 10.73 -12.56 -6.19
CA ALA A 175 11.47 -12.00 -5.06
C ALA A 175 10.80 -10.72 -4.53
N ALA A 176 10.35 -9.84 -5.43
CA ALA A 176 9.56 -8.66 -5.09
C ALA A 176 8.23 -9.02 -4.40
N LEU A 177 7.45 -9.92 -4.98
CA LEU A 177 6.19 -10.38 -4.42
C LEU A 177 6.39 -10.92 -3.00
N ARG A 178 7.44 -11.71 -2.80
CA ARG A 178 7.78 -12.24 -1.49
C ARG A 178 8.19 -11.16 -0.49
N PHE A 179 9.02 -10.21 -0.91
CA PHE A 179 9.42 -9.09 -0.05
C PHE A 179 8.18 -8.38 0.55
N VAL A 180 7.14 -8.17 -0.27
CA VAL A 180 5.87 -7.57 0.16
C VAL A 180 5.10 -8.47 1.12
N LEU A 181 4.83 -9.71 0.70
CA LEU A 181 3.99 -10.65 1.46
C LEU A 181 4.61 -11.02 2.81
N LYS A 182 5.94 -11.07 2.88
CA LYS A 182 6.69 -11.29 4.10
C LYS A 182 6.44 -10.21 5.15
N SER A 183 6.35 -8.95 4.73
CA SER A 183 6.02 -7.83 5.62
C SER A 183 4.62 -8.00 6.21
N GLN A 184 3.64 -8.35 5.39
CA GLN A 184 2.26 -8.60 5.82
C GLN A 184 2.14 -9.82 6.73
N ALA A 185 2.84 -10.92 6.41
CA ALA A 185 2.86 -12.12 7.22
C ALA A 185 3.44 -11.87 8.63
N ARG A 186 4.42 -10.97 8.75
CA ARG A 186 4.94 -10.54 10.05
C ARG A 186 3.93 -9.72 10.84
N GLU A 187 3.21 -8.79 10.21
CA GLU A 187 2.16 -8.03 10.88
C GLU A 187 1.06 -8.97 11.42
N ASP A 188 0.69 -10.00 10.66
CA ASP A 188 -0.24 -11.03 11.12
C ASP A 188 0.34 -11.87 12.26
N SER A 189 1.61 -12.25 12.19
CA SER A 189 2.31 -12.98 13.26
C SER A 189 2.34 -12.18 14.58
N LEU A 190 2.60 -10.87 14.48
CA LEU A 190 2.60 -9.95 15.62
C LEU A 190 1.19 -9.80 16.24
N LYS A 191 0.12 -9.86 15.46
CA LYS A 191 -1.26 -9.87 15.99
C LYS A 191 -1.52 -11.09 16.88
N PHE A 192 -0.90 -12.24 16.61
CA PHE A 192 -1.03 -13.43 17.47
C PHE A 192 -0.22 -13.30 18.77
N GLN A 193 0.88 -12.53 18.77
CA GLN A 193 1.71 -12.30 19.95
C GLN A 193 1.08 -11.28 20.90
N ASN A 194 0.45 -10.25 20.34
CA ASN A 194 -0.29 -9.22 21.07
C ASN A 194 -1.78 -9.31 20.70
N PRO A 195 -2.52 -10.31 21.21
CA PRO A 195 -3.94 -10.51 20.88
C PRO A 195 -4.84 -9.39 21.42
N ALA A 196 -4.34 -8.59 22.37
CA ALA A 196 -5.00 -7.36 22.79
C ALA A 196 -4.90 -6.31 21.67
N LYS A 197 -5.79 -6.39 20.68
CA LYS A 197 -6.23 -5.16 20.01
C LYS A 197 -6.73 -4.24 21.12
N GLU A 198 -6.14 -3.06 21.21
CA GLU A 198 -6.66 -1.96 22.03
C GLU A 198 -8.14 -1.80 21.66
N THR A 199 -9.03 -2.30 22.51
CA THR A 199 -10.46 -2.02 22.46
C THR A 199 -10.60 -0.87 23.42
N THR A 200 -10.83 0.31 22.86
CA THR A 200 -11.05 1.49 23.67
C THR A 200 -12.50 1.50 24.10
N VAL A 201 -12.71 1.23 25.37
CA VAL A 201 -14.03 1.32 25.98
C VAL A 201 -14.21 2.74 26.49
N SER A 202 -15.29 3.41 26.09
CA SER A 202 -15.57 4.74 26.63
C SER A 202 -15.88 4.65 28.13
N ILE A 203 -15.23 5.51 28.92
CA ILE A 203 -15.43 5.62 30.37
C ILE A 203 -16.92 5.88 30.67
N ALA A 204 -17.60 6.66 29.83
CA ALA A 204 -19.02 6.97 29.96
C ALA A 204 -19.91 5.72 29.78
N SER A 205 -19.65 4.89 28.75
CA SER A 205 -20.38 3.63 28.57
C SER A 205 -20.13 2.70 29.75
N LEU A 206 -18.90 2.63 30.24
CA LEU A 206 -18.54 1.75 31.34
C LEU A 206 -19.13 2.20 32.68
N ARG A 207 -19.16 3.51 32.97
CA ARG A 207 -19.91 4.07 34.11
C ARG A 207 -21.40 3.75 34.02
N SER A 208 -21.99 3.90 32.83
CA SER A 208 -23.41 3.56 32.61
C SER A 208 -23.67 2.07 32.87
N THR A 209 -22.78 1.19 32.41
CA THR A 209 -22.92 -0.26 32.61
C THR A 209 -22.75 -0.62 34.09
N LEU A 210 -21.76 -0.06 34.80
CA LEU A 210 -21.57 -0.28 36.24
C LEU A 210 -22.80 0.11 37.05
N ARG A 211 -23.46 1.22 36.69
CA ARG A 211 -24.71 1.66 37.35
C ARG A 211 -25.92 0.79 37.01
N SER A 212 -25.88 0.04 35.90
CA SER A 212 -26.97 -0.83 35.47
C SER A 212 -26.94 -2.24 36.09
N ILE A 213 -25.87 -2.61 36.81
CA ILE A 213 -25.73 -3.94 37.40
C ILE A 213 -26.67 -4.08 38.61
N PRO A 214 -27.63 -5.04 38.59
CA PRO A 214 -28.55 -5.23 39.70
C PRO A 214 -27.82 -5.73 40.96
N GLY A 215 -28.10 -5.09 42.11
CA GLY A 215 -27.58 -5.52 43.41
C GLY A 215 -26.20 -4.96 43.81
N MET A 216 -25.63 -4.01 43.07
CA MET A 216 -24.42 -3.28 43.50
C MET A 216 -24.75 -2.23 44.57
N THR A 217 -23.91 -2.14 45.61
CA THR A 217 -23.99 -1.08 46.62
C THR A 217 -23.44 0.24 46.07
N GLN A 218 -24.04 1.37 46.45
CA GLN A 218 -23.57 2.69 45.98
C GLN A 218 -22.12 3.00 46.39
N GLU A 219 -21.69 2.51 47.55
CA GLU A 219 -20.31 2.65 48.02
C GLU A 219 -19.32 1.94 47.09
N ALA A 220 -19.64 0.72 46.65
CA ALA A 220 -18.80 -0.03 45.73
C ALA A 220 -18.72 0.63 44.34
N ILE A 221 -19.83 1.22 43.86
CA ILE A 221 -19.83 1.99 42.61
C ILE A 221 -18.92 3.23 42.75
N SER A 222 -19.00 3.96 43.87
CA SER A 222 -18.17 5.15 44.10
C SER A 222 -16.66 4.83 44.20
N LEU A 223 -16.31 3.70 44.82
CA LEU A 223 -14.93 3.22 44.91
C LEU A 223 -14.41 2.76 43.55
N MET A 224 -15.22 2.04 42.77
CA MET A 224 -14.87 1.68 41.39
C MET A 224 -14.69 2.91 40.50
N GLU A 225 -15.57 3.91 40.58
CA GLU A 225 -15.42 5.17 39.83
C GLU A 225 -14.13 5.90 40.21
N THR A 226 -13.75 5.85 41.49
CA THR A 226 -12.50 6.43 41.99
C THR A 226 -11.28 5.66 41.48
N ASP A 227 -11.27 4.33 41.59
CA ASP A 227 -10.21 3.47 41.03
C ASP A 227 -10.06 3.66 39.53
N LEU A 228 -11.18 3.85 38.83
CA LEU A 228 -11.19 4.10 37.39
C LEU A 228 -10.56 5.45 37.05
N SER A 229 -10.86 6.49 37.84
CA SER A 229 -10.22 7.81 37.69
C SER A 229 -8.71 7.78 37.96
N ILE A 230 -8.27 6.97 38.94
CA ILE A 230 -6.85 6.80 39.29
C ILE A 230 -6.11 6.05 38.19
N LEU A 231 -6.72 5.00 37.62
CA LEU A 231 -6.12 4.21 36.55
C LEU A 231 -6.08 4.95 35.21
N CYS A 232 -7.10 5.75 34.88
CA CYS A 232 -7.21 6.44 33.60
C CYS A 232 -6.58 7.84 33.59
N GLY A 233 -6.34 8.45 34.76
CA GLY A 233 -5.73 9.78 34.90
C GLY A 233 -6.60 10.96 34.42
N ASP A 234 -7.74 10.70 33.76
CA ASP A 234 -8.68 11.69 33.23
C ASP A 234 -10.14 11.31 33.55
N SER A 235 -11.02 12.29 33.78
CA SER A 235 -12.39 12.03 34.24
C SER A 235 -13.34 11.62 33.11
N ASP A 236 -13.03 11.93 31.85
CA ASP A 236 -13.79 11.52 30.67
C ASP A 236 -12.83 11.17 29.52
N GLY A 237 -12.87 9.92 29.06
CA GLY A 237 -11.90 9.40 28.10
C GLY A 237 -12.18 7.98 27.62
N MET A 238 -11.18 7.42 26.94
CA MET A 238 -11.19 6.07 26.38
C MET A 238 -10.23 5.19 27.20
N ILE A 239 -10.69 4.06 27.72
CA ILE A 239 -9.88 3.11 28.50
C ILE A 239 -9.19 2.14 27.54
N THR A 240 -7.87 1.97 27.65
CA THR A 240 -7.15 0.94 26.87
C THR A 240 -7.45 -0.46 27.40
N THR A 241 -7.28 -1.52 26.58
CA THR A 241 -7.54 -2.90 27.04
C THR A 241 -6.73 -3.29 28.28
N GLY A 242 -5.51 -2.77 28.41
CA GLY A 242 -4.64 -3.02 29.56
C GLY A 242 -5.14 -2.35 30.84
N GLU A 243 -5.57 -1.09 30.76
CA GLU A 243 -6.19 -0.36 31.87
C GLU A 243 -7.56 -0.95 32.22
N LEU A 244 -8.34 -1.36 31.22
CA LEU A 244 -9.61 -2.04 31.40
C LEU A 244 -9.41 -3.37 32.11
N GLN A 245 -8.40 -4.14 31.74
CA GLN A 245 -8.08 -5.40 32.39
C GLN A 245 -7.64 -5.18 33.84
N ALA A 246 -6.76 -4.20 34.10
CA ALA A 246 -6.35 -3.83 35.46
C ALA A 246 -7.54 -3.33 36.31
N PHE A 247 -8.46 -2.59 35.69
CA PHE A 247 -9.71 -2.16 36.31
C PHE A 247 -10.63 -3.34 36.60
N LEU A 248 -10.85 -4.24 35.63
CA LEU A 248 -11.69 -5.43 35.79
C LEU A 248 -11.14 -6.37 36.88
N GLU A 249 -9.81 -6.54 36.96
CA GLU A 249 -9.15 -7.31 38.01
C GLU A 249 -9.46 -6.75 39.41
N LYS A 250 -9.49 -5.42 39.57
CA LYS A 250 -9.92 -4.78 40.83
C LYS A 250 -11.44 -4.81 41.03
N ALA A 251 -12.22 -4.62 39.97
CA ALA A 251 -13.68 -4.53 40.02
C ALA A 251 -14.34 -5.87 40.41
N VAL A 252 -13.72 -7.01 40.11
CA VAL A 252 -14.20 -8.33 40.54
C VAL A 252 -14.25 -8.46 42.07
N ALA A 253 -13.38 -7.76 42.81
CA ALA A 253 -13.39 -7.77 44.27
C ALA A 253 -14.64 -7.11 44.88
N PHE A 254 -15.29 -6.24 44.13
CA PHE A 254 -16.47 -5.48 44.56
C PHE A 254 -17.80 -6.08 44.01
N ARG A 255 -17.76 -7.34 43.57
CA ARG A 255 -18.91 -8.07 43.00
C ARG A 255 -20.02 -8.27 44.06
N PRO A 256 -21.31 -8.16 43.68
CA PRO A 256 -22.41 -8.60 44.54
C PRO A 256 -22.29 -10.09 44.89
N ALA A 257 -22.54 -10.44 46.16
CA ALA A 257 -22.45 -11.83 46.64
C ALA A 257 -23.44 -12.79 45.93
N ALA A 258 -24.54 -12.26 45.39
CA ALA A 258 -25.62 -13.02 44.75
C ALA A 258 -25.39 -13.39 43.27
N MET A 259 -24.43 -12.76 42.59
CA MET A 259 -24.17 -12.94 41.14
C MET A 259 -22.91 -13.78 40.93
N SER A 260 -22.76 -14.60 39.90
CA SER A 260 -21.50 -15.35 39.64
C SER A 260 -20.42 -14.50 38.92
N ILE A 261 -19.14 -14.91 38.92
CA ILE A 261 -18.07 -14.19 38.18
C ILE A 261 -18.40 -14.12 36.68
N ALA A 262 -18.88 -15.23 36.12
CA ALA A 262 -19.23 -15.32 34.70
C ALA A 262 -20.39 -14.37 34.36
N GLU A 263 -21.40 -14.29 35.22
CA GLU A 263 -22.59 -13.45 35.03
C GLU A 263 -22.28 -11.95 35.20
N PHE A 264 -21.38 -11.61 36.14
CA PHE A 264 -20.84 -10.26 36.32
C PHE A 264 -20.01 -9.82 35.12
N LEU A 265 -19.10 -10.68 34.65
CA LEU A 265 -18.32 -10.43 33.44
C LEU A 265 -19.21 -10.36 32.20
N GLN A 266 -20.32 -11.09 32.14
CA GLN A 266 -21.28 -11.04 31.04
C GLN A 266 -22.05 -9.70 30.99
N HIS A 267 -22.38 -9.12 32.16
CA HIS A 267 -22.91 -7.74 32.23
C HIS A 267 -21.89 -6.71 31.75
N LEU A 268 -20.62 -6.90 32.09
CA LEU A 268 -19.52 -6.06 31.59
C LEU A 268 -19.18 -6.37 30.12
N HIS A 269 -19.51 -7.55 29.61
CA HIS A 269 -19.31 -7.88 28.19
C HIS A 269 -20.30 -7.16 27.27
N CYS A 270 -21.40 -6.62 27.82
CA CYS A 270 -22.34 -5.77 27.10
C CYS A 270 -21.82 -4.33 26.90
N LEU A 271 -20.56 -4.04 27.26
CA LEU A 271 -19.92 -2.78 26.90
C LEU A 271 -19.90 -2.62 25.38
N ASN A 272 -20.34 -1.47 24.89
CA ASN A 272 -20.15 -1.07 23.50
C ASN A 272 -18.65 -0.92 23.26
N THR A 273 -18.01 -2.01 22.87
CA THR A 273 -16.65 -2.01 22.36
C THR A 273 -16.68 -1.35 21.00
N THR A 274 -16.53 -0.02 20.96
CA THR A 274 -16.13 0.64 19.73
C THR A 274 -14.77 0.08 19.35
N PRO A 275 -14.60 -0.58 18.20
CA PRO A 275 -13.28 -1.02 17.79
C PRO A 275 -12.40 0.23 17.66
N ALA A 276 -11.38 0.36 18.51
CA ALA A 276 -10.45 1.50 18.52
C ALA A 276 -9.69 1.64 17.21
N THR A 277 -9.72 0.61 16.37
CA THR A 277 -9.09 0.64 15.06
C THR A 277 -9.88 1.56 14.16
N ALA A 278 -9.32 2.76 13.96
CA ALA A 278 -9.60 3.60 12.81
C ALA A 278 -9.60 2.73 11.55
N TYR A 279 -10.54 2.98 10.62
CA TYR A 279 -10.61 2.25 9.36
C TYR A 279 -9.23 2.18 8.69
N GLY A 280 -8.72 0.96 8.52
CA GLY A 280 -7.53 0.73 7.70
C GLY A 280 -7.84 0.96 6.23
N ILE A 281 -6.82 1.09 5.38
CA ILE A 281 -6.99 1.36 3.93
C ILE A 281 -7.96 0.38 3.27
N GLN A 282 -7.87 -0.92 3.60
CA GLN A 282 -8.78 -1.92 3.04
C GLN A 282 -10.24 -1.69 3.46
N GLN A 283 -10.48 -1.25 4.69
CA GLN A 283 -11.83 -0.94 5.17
C GLN A 283 -12.35 0.35 4.55
N VAL A 284 -11.51 1.39 4.43
CA VAL A 284 -11.84 2.63 3.72
C VAL A 284 -12.23 2.35 2.27
N LEU A 285 -11.40 1.55 1.56
CA LEU A 285 -11.66 1.19 0.18
C LEU A 285 -12.93 0.34 0.04
N GLY A 286 -13.14 -0.62 0.94
CA GLY A 286 -14.34 -1.46 0.96
C GLY A 286 -15.62 -0.66 1.18
N SER A 287 -15.62 0.25 2.17
CA SER A 287 -16.74 1.17 2.43
C SER A 287 -16.98 2.13 1.27
N THR A 288 -15.92 2.77 0.77
CA THR A 288 -16.01 3.67 -0.39
C THR A 288 -16.60 2.95 -1.59
N TYR A 289 -16.15 1.72 -1.85
CA TYR A 289 -16.70 0.88 -2.91
C TYR A 289 -18.18 0.55 -2.67
N ARG A 290 -18.59 0.23 -1.43
CA ARG A 290 -20.00 -0.03 -1.08
C ARG A 290 -20.87 1.18 -1.45
N HIS A 291 -20.46 2.38 -1.06
CA HIS A 291 -21.20 3.62 -1.36
C HIS A 291 -21.27 3.93 -2.86
N TRP A 292 -20.20 3.66 -3.60
CA TRP A 292 -20.15 3.89 -5.05
C TRP A 292 -20.84 2.80 -5.87
N SER A 293 -20.88 1.56 -5.37
CA SER A 293 -21.43 0.39 -6.07
C SER A 293 -22.93 0.52 -6.38
N ASN A 294 -23.64 1.36 -5.63
CA ASN A 294 -25.05 1.70 -5.90
C ASN A 294 -25.24 2.50 -7.21
N GLN A 295 -24.17 2.90 -7.90
CA GLN A 295 -24.20 3.60 -9.20
C GLN A 295 -23.43 2.81 -10.26
N LYS A 296 -23.84 1.56 -10.49
CA LYS A 296 -23.12 0.62 -11.37
C LYS A 296 -22.78 1.21 -12.74
N VAL A 297 -23.72 1.89 -13.39
CA VAL A 297 -23.50 2.47 -14.74
C VAL A 297 -22.41 3.53 -14.72
N LEU A 298 -22.48 4.48 -13.79
CA LEU A 298 -21.50 5.56 -13.71
C LEU A 298 -20.12 5.03 -13.30
N LEU A 299 -20.08 4.10 -12.35
CA LEU A 299 -18.85 3.43 -11.94
C LEU A 299 -18.21 2.69 -13.14
N THR A 300 -18.99 1.92 -13.90
CA THR A 300 -18.50 1.21 -15.10
C THR A 300 -18.00 2.15 -16.18
N ALA A 301 -18.69 3.26 -16.41
CA ALA A 301 -18.26 4.28 -17.36
C ALA A 301 -16.94 4.92 -16.93
N THR A 302 -16.80 5.27 -15.65
CA THR A 302 -15.55 5.81 -15.09
C THR A 302 -14.40 4.82 -15.23
N PHE A 303 -14.61 3.53 -14.93
CA PHE A 303 -13.59 2.50 -15.13
C PHE A 303 -13.16 2.39 -16.59
N PHE A 304 -14.10 2.43 -17.54
CA PHE A 304 -13.80 2.39 -18.97
C PHE A 304 -13.02 3.62 -19.43
N ILE A 305 -13.38 4.81 -18.96
CA ILE A 305 -12.68 6.06 -19.27
C ILE A 305 -11.25 6.03 -18.72
N VAL A 306 -11.06 5.60 -17.47
CA VAL A 306 -9.72 5.45 -16.86
C VAL A 306 -8.89 4.42 -17.63
N LEU A 307 -9.49 3.31 -18.06
CA LEU A 307 -8.83 2.30 -18.89
C LEU A 307 -8.39 2.90 -20.23
N ALA A 308 -9.29 3.58 -20.94
CA ALA A 308 -9.00 4.23 -22.21
C ALA A 308 -7.89 5.29 -22.06
N HIS A 309 -7.96 6.12 -21.01
CA HIS A 309 -6.93 7.12 -20.73
C HIS A 309 -5.56 6.46 -20.50
N ALA A 310 -5.51 5.40 -19.69
CA ALA A 310 -4.27 4.68 -19.41
C ALA A 310 -3.67 4.00 -20.66
N THR A 311 -4.48 3.61 -21.66
CA THR A 311 -3.97 3.05 -22.92
C THR A 311 -3.30 4.07 -23.85
N LEU A 312 -3.56 5.37 -23.68
CA LEU A 312 -2.93 6.40 -24.51
C LEU A 312 -1.42 6.47 -24.32
N VAL A 313 -0.93 6.22 -23.10
CA VAL A 313 0.51 6.28 -22.80
C VAL A 313 1.30 5.20 -23.58
N PRO A 314 0.89 3.92 -23.59
CA PRO A 314 1.46 2.91 -24.50
C PRO A 314 1.38 3.26 -25.98
N ILE A 315 0.25 3.81 -26.45
CA ILE A 315 0.08 4.18 -27.86
C ILE A 315 1.08 5.29 -28.23
N MET A 316 1.25 6.28 -27.36
CA MET A 316 2.27 7.33 -27.54
C MET A 316 3.68 6.74 -27.63
N ALA A 317 4.02 5.79 -26.75
CA ALA A 317 5.32 5.10 -26.80
C ALA A 317 5.52 4.32 -28.11
N TYR A 318 4.49 3.63 -28.60
CA TYR A 318 4.53 2.92 -29.88
C TYR A 318 4.73 3.87 -31.07
N LEU A 319 4.07 5.02 -31.08
CA LEU A 319 4.26 6.04 -32.12
C LEU A 319 5.68 6.61 -32.09
N LEU A 320 6.24 6.82 -30.90
CA LEU A 320 7.62 7.25 -30.73
C LEU A 320 8.61 6.20 -31.24
N GLN A 321 8.33 4.90 -31.02
CA GLN A 321 9.12 3.81 -31.60
C GLN A 321 9.13 3.88 -33.13
N ILE A 322 7.95 4.04 -33.75
CA ILE A 322 7.84 4.12 -35.22
C ILE A 322 8.67 5.28 -35.76
N LEU A 323 8.63 6.43 -35.09
CA LEU A 323 9.41 7.59 -35.46
C LEU A 323 10.91 7.32 -35.32
N GLY A 324 11.31 6.70 -34.21
CA GLY A 324 12.70 6.32 -33.92
C GLY A 324 13.30 5.35 -34.93
N ASP A 325 12.58 4.30 -35.28
CA ASP A 325 13.11 3.19 -36.10
C ASP A 325 12.96 3.44 -37.61
N TYR A 326 11.87 4.09 -38.04
CA TYR A 326 11.54 4.18 -39.46
C TYR A 326 11.58 5.58 -40.06
N ALA A 327 11.50 6.63 -39.24
CA ALA A 327 11.48 8.01 -39.73
C ALA A 327 12.85 8.70 -39.64
N PHE A 328 13.62 8.42 -38.58
CA PHE A 328 14.91 9.07 -38.38
C PHE A 328 16.01 8.49 -39.28
N PRO A 329 16.97 9.33 -39.73
CA PRO A 329 18.09 8.85 -40.53
C PRO A 329 19.05 8.01 -39.68
N THR A 330 19.62 6.94 -40.27
CA THR A 330 20.59 6.07 -39.61
C THR A 330 21.96 6.73 -39.48
N SER A 331 22.35 7.53 -40.49
CA SER A 331 23.57 8.33 -40.47
C SER A 331 23.44 9.52 -41.42
N ALA A 332 24.07 10.63 -41.08
CA ALA A 332 24.22 11.79 -41.95
C ALA A 332 25.71 12.06 -42.10
N MET A 333 26.21 12.00 -43.33
CA MET A 333 27.61 12.26 -43.64
C MET A 333 27.73 13.43 -44.59
N THR A 334 28.58 14.39 -44.22
CA THR A 334 29.00 15.48 -45.10
C THR A 334 30.38 15.14 -45.62
N PHE A 335 30.53 14.97 -46.93
CA PHE A 335 31.82 14.72 -47.54
C PHE A 335 32.05 15.66 -48.72
N LEU A 336 33.32 15.93 -48.99
CA LEU A 336 33.74 16.72 -50.13
C LEU A 336 33.64 15.84 -51.39
N GLN A 337 32.77 16.20 -52.33
CA GLN A 337 32.71 15.49 -53.60
C GLN A 337 33.66 16.16 -54.60
N THR A 338 34.83 15.56 -54.80
CA THR A 338 35.78 15.96 -55.85
C THR A 338 35.71 14.95 -56.99
N GLY A 339 35.33 15.41 -58.18
CA GLY A 339 35.38 14.62 -59.42
C GLY A 339 36.17 15.37 -60.49
N GLU A 340 36.74 14.66 -61.46
CA GLU A 340 37.42 15.29 -62.60
C GLU A 340 36.48 16.30 -63.29
N GLY A 341 36.85 17.58 -63.26
CA GLY A 341 36.10 18.67 -63.90
C GLY A 341 34.93 19.26 -63.10
N LYS A 342 34.67 18.83 -61.85
CA LYS A 342 33.64 19.45 -60.98
C LYS A 342 34.28 20.28 -59.86
N LYS A 343 33.73 21.47 -59.59
CA LYS A 343 34.16 22.30 -58.45
C LYS A 343 33.89 21.51 -57.15
N PRO A 344 34.79 21.59 -56.14
CA PRO A 344 34.57 20.91 -54.87
C PRO A 344 33.30 21.44 -54.22
N GLU A 345 32.30 20.58 -54.10
CA GLU A 345 31.02 20.88 -53.45
C GLU A 345 30.88 20.02 -52.19
N LEU A 346 30.43 20.65 -51.10
CA LEU A 346 30.09 19.97 -49.87
C LEU A 346 28.73 19.32 -50.06
N VAL A 347 28.71 17.98 -50.17
CA VAL A 347 27.46 17.24 -50.34
C VAL A 347 27.08 16.61 -49.00
N HIS A 348 25.92 16.99 -48.49
CA HIS A 348 25.32 16.38 -47.31
C HIS A 348 24.42 15.22 -47.75
N GLN A 349 24.86 13.98 -47.51
CA GLN A 349 24.06 12.79 -47.81
C GLN A 349 23.50 12.18 -46.54
N ILE A 350 22.19 12.00 -46.54
CA ILE A 350 21.45 11.37 -45.45
C ILE A 350 21.15 9.92 -45.83
N PHE A 351 21.60 9.00 -45.00
CA PHE A 351 21.30 7.57 -45.11
C PHE A 351 20.08 7.26 -44.24
N TYR A 352 19.06 6.71 -44.88
CA TYR A 352 17.85 6.24 -44.24
C TYR A 352 17.92 4.71 -44.09
N PRO A 353 17.20 4.13 -43.11
CA PRO A 353 17.20 2.68 -42.86
C PRO A 353 16.66 1.85 -44.04
N ASN A 354 16.03 2.49 -45.03
CA ASN A 354 15.50 1.85 -46.22
C ASN A 354 16.56 1.42 -47.25
N LYS A 355 17.86 1.66 -47.04
CA LYS A 355 18.92 1.27 -47.98
C LYS A 355 19.85 0.24 -47.35
N VAL A 356 19.84 -0.98 -47.86
CA VAL A 356 20.75 -2.06 -47.44
C VAL A 356 21.79 -2.31 -48.53
N LEU A 357 23.04 -2.57 -48.13
CA LEU A 357 24.10 -2.98 -49.04
C LEU A 357 23.83 -4.41 -49.50
N ALA A 358 23.54 -4.60 -50.78
CA ALA A 358 23.49 -5.94 -51.37
C ALA A 358 24.91 -6.51 -51.57
N ASP A 359 25.03 -7.83 -51.73
CA ASP A 359 26.30 -8.53 -52.01
C ASP A 359 27.08 -7.91 -53.19
N ASN A 360 26.39 -7.26 -54.14
CA ASN A 360 26.97 -6.55 -55.28
C ASN A 360 27.42 -5.10 -54.98
N LYS A 361 27.62 -4.71 -53.71
CA LYS A 361 28.02 -3.35 -53.27
C LYS A 361 27.10 -2.21 -53.76
N THR A 362 25.86 -2.55 -54.14
CA THR A 362 24.83 -1.60 -54.57
C THR A 362 23.77 -1.51 -53.46
N TYR A 363 23.32 -0.28 -53.18
CA TYR A 363 22.27 -0.07 -52.20
C TYR A 363 20.91 -0.44 -52.79
N ILE A 364 20.28 -1.49 -52.26
CA ILE A 364 18.90 -1.83 -52.60
C ILE A 364 17.98 -1.09 -51.64
N THR A 365 16.96 -0.44 -52.19
CA THR A 365 15.92 0.20 -51.39
C THR A 365 14.87 -0.82 -50.97
N ILE A 366 14.62 -0.95 -49.66
CA ILE A 366 13.57 -1.78 -49.10
C ILE A 366 12.21 -1.11 -49.38
N PRO A 367 11.30 -1.71 -50.20
CA PRO A 367 10.00 -1.12 -50.51
C PRO A 367 9.06 -0.96 -49.31
N SER A 368 9.30 -1.70 -48.22
CA SER A 368 8.49 -1.70 -46.99
C SER A 368 8.72 -0.46 -46.10
N ILE A 369 9.92 0.13 -46.08
CA ILE A 369 10.24 1.32 -45.27
C ILE A 369 10.18 2.58 -46.15
N LYS A 370 9.12 3.37 -45.96
CA LYS A 370 8.98 4.69 -46.57
C LYS A 370 9.20 5.78 -45.51
N PRO A 371 10.43 6.33 -45.38
CA PRO A 371 10.78 7.23 -44.26
C PRO A 371 9.90 8.49 -44.22
N HIS A 372 9.53 9.04 -45.39
CA HIS A 372 8.67 10.22 -45.45
C HIS A 372 7.23 9.94 -44.96
N ASN A 373 6.69 8.76 -45.28
CA ASN A 373 5.35 8.37 -44.85
C ASN A 373 5.36 8.02 -43.36
N SER A 374 6.39 7.32 -42.87
CA SER A 374 6.55 7.01 -41.45
C SER A 374 6.67 8.27 -40.59
N LEU A 375 7.37 9.30 -41.09
CA LEU A 375 7.45 10.60 -40.43
C LEU A 375 6.09 11.30 -40.35
N LEU A 376 5.33 11.32 -41.46
CA LEU A 376 3.99 11.89 -41.48
C LEU A 376 3.04 11.15 -40.53
N VAL A 377 3.05 9.81 -40.56
CA VAL A 377 2.23 8.98 -39.67
C VAL A 377 2.61 9.18 -38.20
N GLY A 378 3.91 9.29 -37.89
CA GLY A 378 4.39 9.54 -36.53
C GLY A 378 3.97 10.90 -35.99
N ILE A 379 4.21 11.98 -36.75
CA ILE A 379 3.86 13.34 -36.32
C ILE A 379 2.35 13.54 -36.26
N ILE A 380 1.61 13.12 -37.29
CA ILE A 380 0.14 13.22 -37.30
C ILE A 380 -0.44 12.34 -36.20
N GLY A 381 0.12 11.14 -35.96
CA GLY A 381 -0.29 10.26 -34.87
C GLY A 381 -0.09 10.89 -33.49
N LEU A 382 1.07 11.51 -33.24
CA LEU A 382 1.36 12.22 -31.98
C LEU A 382 0.51 13.49 -31.81
N ALA A 383 0.18 14.20 -32.89
CA ALA A 383 -0.76 15.31 -32.80
C ALA A 383 -2.20 14.81 -32.56
N ALA A 384 -2.59 13.73 -33.24
CA ALA A 384 -3.91 13.14 -33.16
C ALA A 384 -4.18 12.52 -31.79
N ILE A 385 -3.18 11.99 -31.08
CA ILE A 385 -3.35 11.42 -29.73
C ILE A 385 -3.58 12.47 -28.64
N CYS A 386 -3.16 13.72 -28.86
CA CYS A 386 -3.44 14.82 -27.93
C CYS A 386 -4.95 15.12 -27.81
N ILE A 387 -5.71 14.94 -28.89
CA ILE A 387 -7.16 15.18 -28.92
C ILE A 387 -7.91 14.21 -27.98
N PRO A 388 -7.80 12.87 -28.12
CA PRO A 388 -8.45 11.93 -27.21
C PRO A 388 -7.85 12.01 -25.80
N TYR A 389 -6.59 12.42 -25.63
CA TYR A 389 -6.02 12.65 -24.29
C TYR A 389 -6.80 13.73 -23.53
N VAL A 390 -6.97 14.91 -24.11
CA VAL A 390 -7.72 16.01 -23.48
C VAL A 390 -9.19 15.65 -23.27
N ILE A 391 -9.82 14.96 -24.24
CA ILE A 391 -11.21 14.53 -24.13
C ILE A 391 -11.38 13.53 -22.98
N LEU A 392 -10.52 12.51 -22.90
CA LEU A 392 -10.61 11.48 -21.86
C LEU A 392 -10.28 12.04 -20.47
N ASP A 393 -9.33 12.97 -20.36
CA ASP A 393 -9.03 13.64 -19.10
C ASP A 393 -10.22 14.50 -18.61
N GLY A 394 -10.84 15.27 -19.51
CA GLY A 394 -12.06 16.02 -19.20
C GLY A 394 -13.25 15.12 -18.82
N LEU A 395 -13.46 14.03 -19.55
CA LEU A 395 -14.49 13.03 -19.24
C LEU A 395 -14.22 12.34 -17.90
N MET A 396 -12.96 12.04 -17.59
CA MET A 396 -12.56 11.44 -16.32
C MET A 396 -12.92 12.38 -15.16
N GLY A 397 -12.57 13.67 -15.26
CA GLY A 397 -12.91 14.69 -14.26
C GLY A 397 -14.42 14.87 -14.08
N TYR A 398 -15.18 14.89 -15.19
CA TYR A 398 -16.64 14.99 -15.15
C TYR A 398 -17.29 13.77 -14.50
N CYS A 399 -16.91 12.55 -14.92
CA CYS A 399 -17.44 11.31 -14.36
C CYS A 399 -17.10 11.16 -12.88
N GLN A 400 -15.87 11.50 -12.49
CA GLN A 400 -15.43 11.51 -11.10
C GLN A 400 -16.25 12.49 -10.25
N SER A 401 -16.44 13.72 -10.73
CA SER A 401 -17.22 14.74 -10.01
C SER A 401 -18.69 14.35 -9.87
N ARG A 402 -19.28 13.75 -10.90
CA ARG A 402 -20.66 13.26 -10.88
C ARG A 402 -20.83 12.07 -9.94
N LEU A 403 -19.88 11.15 -9.93
CA LEU A 403 -19.89 9.96 -9.07
C LEU A 403 -19.81 10.38 -7.60
N LEU A 404 -18.89 11.28 -7.31
CA LEU A 404 -18.69 11.82 -5.97
C LEU A 404 -19.91 12.59 -5.46
N SER A 405 -20.41 13.55 -6.23
CA SER A 405 -21.58 14.35 -5.85
C SER A 405 -22.81 13.48 -5.59
N SER A 406 -23.07 12.51 -6.46
CA SER A 406 -24.22 11.61 -6.32
C SER A 406 -24.05 10.65 -5.13
N ALA A 407 -22.82 10.25 -4.78
CA ALA A 407 -22.55 9.47 -3.57
C ALA A 407 -22.76 10.31 -2.31
N THR A 408 -22.31 11.56 -2.31
CA THR A 408 -22.46 12.51 -1.19
C THR A 408 -23.93 12.87 -0.95
N GLU A 409 -24.70 13.13 -2.00
CA GLU A 409 -26.14 13.37 -1.93
C GLU A 409 -26.88 12.20 -1.26
N ARG A 410 -26.59 10.97 -1.70
CA ARG A 410 -27.20 9.76 -1.12
C ARG A 410 -26.81 9.57 0.34
N MET A 411 -25.54 9.82 0.66
CA MET A 411 -25.07 9.75 2.04
C MET A 411 -25.80 10.75 2.93
N GLN A 412 -25.95 12.00 2.48
CA GLN A 412 -26.71 13.04 3.18
C GLN A 412 -28.19 12.67 3.33
N SER A 413 -28.83 12.18 2.25
CA SER A 413 -30.24 11.78 2.26
C SER A 413 -30.49 10.59 3.19
N ASN A 414 -29.64 9.57 3.14
CA ASN A 414 -29.79 8.38 3.99
C ASN A 414 -29.55 8.72 5.46
N LEU A 415 -28.50 9.50 5.74
CA LEU A 415 -28.20 9.95 7.10
C LEU A 415 -29.38 10.74 7.68
N LEU A 416 -29.97 11.66 6.91
CA LEU A 416 -31.13 12.43 7.34
C LEU A 416 -32.35 11.54 7.57
N SER A 417 -32.60 10.59 6.65
CA SER A 417 -33.71 9.64 6.77
C SER A 417 -33.59 8.78 8.03
N ILE A 418 -32.40 8.25 8.33
CA ILE A 418 -32.15 7.42 9.51
C ILE A 418 -32.33 8.25 10.78
N LEU A 419 -31.75 9.45 10.82
CA LEU A 419 -31.89 10.35 11.97
C LEU A 419 -33.37 10.63 12.26
N LEU A 420 -34.17 10.99 11.25
CA LEU A 420 -35.59 11.29 11.44
C LEU A 420 -36.45 10.10 11.91
N HIS A 421 -36.01 8.85 11.71
CA HIS A 421 -36.76 7.64 12.11
C HIS A 421 -36.22 6.98 13.38
N GLU A 422 -35.11 7.46 13.93
CA GLU A 422 -34.51 6.87 15.13
C GLU A 422 -35.30 7.16 16.41
N LYS A 423 -35.16 6.26 17.39
CA LYS A 423 -35.85 6.34 18.68
C LYS A 423 -35.33 7.50 19.50
N THR A 424 -36.17 8.05 20.38
CA THR A 424 -35.80 9.12 21.33
C THR A 424 -34.62 8.75 22.23
N SER A 425 -34.35 7.45 22.46
CA SER A 425 -33.17 6.97 23.18
C SER A 425 -31.84 7.30 22.47
N PHE A 426 -31.82 7.33 21.14
CA PHE A 426 -30.64 7.72 20.36
C PHE A 426 -30.30 9.20 20.58
N TYR A 427 -31.32 10.06 20.59
CA TYR A 427 -31.20 11.49 20.86
C TYR A 427 -30.85 11.79 22.32
N ALA A 428 -31.27 10.95 23.27
CA ALA A 428 -30.88 11.10 24.67
C ALA A 428 -29.37 10.87 24.90
N GLN A 429 -28.71 10.12 24.01
CA GLN A 429 -27.30 9.75 24.14
C GLN A 429 -26.34 10.67 23.35
N ARG A 430 -26.83 11.50 22.43
CA ARG A 430 -26.00 12.40 21.61
C ARG A 430 -26.48 13.84 21.66
N SER A 431 -25.53 14.77 21.73
CA SER A 431 -25.86 16.20 21.71
C SER A 431 -26.28 16.66 20.32
N GLU A 432 -27.16 17.66 20.25
CA GLU A 432 -27.55 18.30 18.98
C GLU A 432 -26.35 18.85 18.22
N GLY A 433 -25.34 19.36 18.93
CA GLY A 433 -24.09 19.85 18.35
C GLY A 433 -23.27 18.75 17.68
N ASP A 434 -23.32 17.52 18.20
CA ASP A 434 -22.62 16.38 17.61
C ASP A 434 -23.24 15.95 16.27
N LEU A 435 -24.57 15.93 16.21
CA LEU A 435 -25.32 15.64 14.97
C LEU A 435 -25.08 16.69 13.89
N ASN A 436 -24.99 17.97 14.28
CA ASN A 436 -24.67 19.04 13.35
C ASN A 436 -23.23 18.94 12.81
N ASN A 437 -22.26 18.59 13.66
CA ASN A 437 -20.88 18.34 13.23
C ASN A 437 -20.78 17.17 12.26
N LEU A 438 -21.63 16.15 12.44
CA LEU A 438 -21.72 15.00 11.54
C LEU A 438 -22.11 15.42 10.12
N PHE A 439 -23.12 16.28 9.97
CA PHE A 439 -23.56 16.77 8.67
C PHE A 439 -22.62 17.80 8.04
N ALA A 440 -22.06 18.72 8.83
CA ALA A 440 -21.25 19.81 8.30
C ALA A 440 -19.79 19.40 8.05
N SER A 441 -19.13 18.83 9.07
CA SER A 441 -17.68 18.58 9.05
C SER A 441 -17.35 17.18 8.54
N ASP A 442 -18.02 16.14 9.05
CA ASP A 442 -17.65 14.77 8.70
C ASP A 442 -17.97 14.43 7.25
N ILE A 443 -19.11 14.88 6.71
CA ILE A 443 -19.44 14.68 5.28
C ILE A 443 -18.44 15.39 4.36
N ALA A 444 -18.01 16.61 4.70
CA ALA A 444 -16.99 17.32 3.92
C ALA A 444 -15.64 16.58 3.93
N ARG A 445 -15.24 16.02 5.07
CA ARG A 445 -14.03 15.18 5.19
C ARG A 445 -14.15 13.89 4.40
N VAL A 446 -15.32 13.25 4.37
CA VAL A 446 -15.55 12.06 3.52
C VAL A 446 -15.51 12.42 2.04
N ASN A 447 -16.05 13.56 1.64
CA ASN A 447 -16.01 14.01 0.26
C ASN A 447 -14.55 14.20 -0.23
N THR A 448 -13.71 14.83 0.58
CA THR A 448 -12.27 14.97 0.28
C THR A 448 -11.54 13.62 0.30
N LEU A 449 -11.90 12.72 1.21
CA LEU A 449 -11.36 11.35 1.24
C LEU A 449 -11.70 10.58 -0.05
N TRP A 450 -12.95 10.65 -0.53
CA TRP A 450 -13.37 10.02 -1.77
C TRP A 450 -12.68 10.59 -3.01
N GLN A 451 -12.42 11.90 -3.06
CA GLN A 451 -11.57 12.50 -4.11
C GLN A 451 -10.15 11.93 -4.08
N ALA A 452 -9.55 11.85 -2.89
CA ALA A 452 -8.21 11.29 -2.73
C ALA A 452 -8.17 9.81 -3.12
N VAL A 453 -9.16 9.00 -2.74
CA VAL A 453 -9.25 7.58 -3.14
C VAL A 453 -9.34 7.45 -4.66
N PHE A 454 -10.09 8.31 -5.35
CA PHE A 454 -10.16 8.24 -6.80
C PHE A 454 -8.80 8.48 -7.47
N TRP A 455 -8.17 9.63 -7.17
CA TRP A 455 -6.95 10.09 -7.84
C TRP A 455 -5.68 9.41 -7.35
N ASN A 456 -5.64 8.99 -6.08
CA ASN A 456 -4.45 8.39 -5.49
C ASN A 456 -4.51 6.86 -5.43
N PHE A 457 -5.68 6.23 -5.66
CA PHE A 457 -5.80 4.78 -5.66
C PHE A 457 -6.31 4.22 -7.00
N ILE A 458 -7.53 4.56 -7.40
CA ILE A 458 -8.17 3.91 -8.57
C ILE A 458 -7.42 4.21 -9.86
N TYR A 459 -7.20 5.49 -10.15
CA TYR A 459 -6.48 5.89 -11.36
C TYR A 459 -5.05 5.30 -11.41
N PRO A 460 -4.23 5.43 -10.34
CA PRO A 460 -2.89 4.86 -10.36
C PRO A 460 -2.83 3.35 -10.50
N VAL A 461 -3.72 2.59 -9.84
CA VAL A 461 -3.74 1.13 -9.93
C VAL A 461 -4.04 0.69 -11.37
N VAL A 462 -5.01 1.32 -12.04
CA VAL A 462 -5.31 1.02 -13.45
C VAL A 462 -4.15 1.42 -14.36
N SER A 463 -3.55 2.59 -14.13
CA SER A 463 -2.40 3.05 -14.92
C SER A 463 -1.17 2.17 -14.76
N ILE A 464 -0.91 1.64 -13.56
CA ILE A 464 0.22 0.73 -13.27
C ILE A 464 0.00 -0.62 -13.95
N THR A 465 -1.19 -1.20 -13.79
CA THR A 465 -1.51 -2.50 -14.38
C THR A 465 -1.42 -2.47 -15.89
N LEU A 466 -2.03 -1.48 -16.55
CA LEU A 466 -1.92 -1.34 -18.00
C LEU A 466 -0.53 -0.89 -18.45
N GLY A 467 0.09 0.04 -17.74
CA GLY A 467 1.41 0.58 -18.06
C GLY A 467 2.49 -0.49 -18.06
N PHE A 468 2.57 -1.30 -17.01
CA PHE A 468 3.51 -2.42 -16.94
C PHE A 468 3.13 -3.57 -17.87
N SER A 469 1.84 -3.83 -18.10
CA SER A 469 1.41 -4.83 -19.10
C SER A 469 1.86 -4.44 -20.51
N ALA A 470 1.74 -3.16 -20.87
CA ALA A 470 2.25 -2.64 -22.12
C ALA A 470 3.79 -2.68 -22.17
N LEU A 471 4.47 -2.32 -21.07
CA LEU A 471 5.94 -2.40 -21.00
C LEU A 471 6.43 -3.84 -21.22
N MET A 472 5.72 -4.82 -20.68
CA MET A 472 5.99 -6.25 -20.90
C MET A 472 5.77 -6.70 -22.34
N PHE A 473 4.92 -6.01 -23.11
CA PHE A 473 4.74 -6.25 -24.54
C PHE A 473 5.92 -5.73 -25.38
N PHE A 474 6.49 -4.57 -25.02
CA PHE A 474 7.68 -4.02 -25.70
C PHE A 474 8.95 -4.80 -25.31
N ASP A 475 9.27 -4.82 -24.01
CA ASP A 475 10.40 -5.56 -23.45
C ASP A 475 9.92 -6.35 -22.22
N PRO A 476 9.73 -7.68 -22.35
CA PRO A 476 9.25 -8.52 -21.25
C PRO A 476 10.17 -8.50 -20.02
N THR A 477 11.48 -8.38 -20.23
CA THR A 477 12.50 -8.34 -19.17
C THR A 477 12.36 -7.09 -18.32
N VAL A 478 12.33 -5.92 -18.96
CA VAL A 478 12.20 -4.62 -18.29
C VAL A 478 10.81 -4.48 -17.65
N GLY A 479 9.75 -4.94 -18.32
CA GLY A 479 8.38 -4.91 -17.81
C GLY A 479 8.22 -5.64 -16.48
N MET A 480 8.67 -6.89 -16.41
CA MET A 480 8.53 -7.73 -15.22
C MET A 480 9.34 -7.21 -14.03
N MET A 481 10.56 -6.75 -14.27
CA MET A 481 11.42 -6.17 -13.22
C MET A 481 10.86 -4.86 -12.69
N SER A 482 10.38 -3.99 -13.59
CA SER A 482 9.83 -2.69 -13.20
C SER A 482 8.55 -2.85 -12.40
N PHE A 483 7.71 -3.83 -12.74
CA PHE A 483 6.54 -4.17 -11.94
C PHE A 483 6.93 -4.71 -10.56
N GLY A 484 7.93 -5.58 -10.48
CA GLY A 484 8.49 -6.05 -9.20
C GLY A 484 9.03 -4.91 -8.34
N PHE A 485 9.81 -4.00 -8.92
CA PHE A 485 10.36 -2.87 -8.18
C PHE A 485 9.28 -1.88 -7.73
N ALA A 486 8.26 -1.62 -8.56
CA ALA A 486 7.11 -0.81 -8.16
C ALA A 486 6.39 -1.40 -6.94
N LEU A 487 6.19 -2.73 -6.91
CA LEU A 487 5.63 -3.41 -5.74
C LEU A 487 6.51 -3.24 -4.51
N ILE A 488 7.83 -3.45 -4.63
CA ILE A 488 8.77 -3.27 -3.52
C ILE A 488 8.72 -1.83 -3.01
N SER A 489 8.82 -0.84 -3.89
CA SER A 489 8.90 0.58 -3.50
C SER A 489 7.63 1.07 -2.82
N ILE A 490 6.46 0.70 -3.34
CA ILE A 490 5.19 0.97 -2.65
C ILE A 490 5.20 0.27 -1.30
N MET A 491 5.72 -0.96 -1.21
CA MET A 491 5.56 -1.85 -0.05
C MET A 491 6.74 -1.89 0.96
N SER A 492 7.81 -1.12 0.76
CA SER A 492 9.00 -1.08 1.63
C SER A 492 9.06 0.16 2.52
N GLY A 493 8.35 1.24 2.19
CA GLY A 493 8.43 2.51 2.92
C GLY A 493 7.94 2.46 4.38
N PRO A 494 8.30 3.46 5.23
CA PRO A 494 7.93 3.55 6.65
C PRO A 494 6.44 3.88 6.90
N ARG A 495 5.54 3.19 6.20
CA ARG A 495 4.10 3.44 6.16
C ARG A 495 3.39 3.19 7.48
N THR A 496 3.79 2.15 8.21
CA THR A 496 3.20 1.85 9.52
C THR A 496 3.48 2.99 10.52
N PHE A 497 4.62 3.66 10.39
CA PHE A 497 4.95 4.78 11.27
C PHE A 497 4.14 6.03 10.90
N ALA A 498 4.07 6.36 9.61
CA ALA A 498 3.25 7.48 9.11
C ALA A 498 1.76 7.29 9.45
N SER A 499 1.21 6.09 9.26
CA SER A 499 -0.18 5.78 9.58
C SER A 499 -0.51 5.92 11.06
N LYS A 500 0.38 5.45 11.96
CA LYS A 500 0.21 5.65 13.41
C LYS A 500 0.22 7.11 13.81
N GLN A 501 1.11 7.91 13.22
CA GLN A 501 1.17 9.34 13.49
C GLN A 501 -0.05 10.08 12.94
N SER A 502 -0.55 9.68 11.77
CA SER A 502 -1.79 10.22 11.20
C SER A 502 -3.01 9.93 12.06
N GLN A 503 -3.11 8.71 12.62
CA GLN A 503 -4.16 8.38 13.58
C GLN A 503 -4.05 9.21 14.87
N THR A 504 -2.84 9.40 15.39
CA THR A 504 -2.58 10.23 16.59
C THR A 504 -2.91 11.70 16.36
N PHE A 505 -2.58 12.24 15.19
CA PHE A 505 -2.97 13.59 14.80
C PHE A 505 -4.49 13.71 14.64
N GLY A 506 -5.13 12.74 13.99
CA GLY A 506 -6.58 12.70 13.82
C GLY A 506 -7.34 12.72 15.15
N SER A 507 -6.90 11.92 16.14
CA SER A 507 -7.53 11.90 17.47
C SER A 507 -7.33 13.20 18.24
N LYS A 508 -6.11 13.76 18.27
CA LYS A 508 -5.84 15.05 18.92
C LYS A 508 -6.56 16.22 18.26
N SER A 509 -6.68 16.20 16.92
CA SER A 509 -7.40 17.21 16.16
C SER A 509 -8.90 17.17 16.49
N ALA A 510 -9.49 15.97 16.58
CA ALA A 510 -10.88 15.81 17.02
C ALA A 510 -11.10 16.29 18.45
N TYR A 511 -10.18 15.96 19.38
CA TYR A 511 -10.24 16.44 20.76
C TYR A 511 -10.17 17.97 20.85
N ALA A 512 -9.23 18.61 20.16
CA ALA A 512 -9.10 20.06 20.14
C ALA A 512 -10.34 20.75 19.54
N ALA A 513 -10.92 20.17 18.48
CA ALA A 513 -12.16 20.68 17.88
C ALA A 513 -13.35 20.55 18.85
N ALA A 514 -13.47 19.45 19.58
CA ALA A 514 -14.50 19.26 20.59
C ALA A 514 -14.35 20.23 21.77
N GLU A 515 -13.12 20.43 22.27
CA GLU A 515 -12.83 21.40 23.34
C GLU A 515 -13.17 22.83 22.91
N PHE A 516 -12.83 23.21 21.67
CA PHE A 516 -13.20 24.50 21.10
C PHE A 516 -14.74 24.66 21.00
N GLN A 517 -15.43 23.65 20.46
CA GLN A 517 -16.89 23.69 20.32
C GLN A 517 -17.59 23.81 21.68
N ASN A 518 -17.10 23.09 22.69
CA ASN A 518 -17.60 23.16 24.07
C ASN A 518 -17.36 24.54 24.68
N ALA A 519 -16.18 25.13 24.47
CA ALA A 519 -15.86 26.47 24.95
C ALA A 519 -16.78 27.54 24.31
N VAL A 520 -17.07 27.44 23.02
CA VAL A 520 -17.99 28.36 22.33
C VAL A 520 -19.42 28.18 22.82
N SER A 521 -19.88 26.94 22.97
CA SER A 521 -21.24 26.63 23.46
C SER A 521 -21.46 27.15 24.88
N CYS A 522 -20.43 27.06 25.73
CA CYS A 522 -20.46 27.51 27.12
C CYS A 522 -19.98 28.95 27.33
N HIS A 523 -19.89 29.78 26.28
CA HIS A 523 -19.32 31.13 26.36
C HIS A 523 -19.97 32.01 27.43
N LYS A 524 -21.30 31.91 27.61
CA LYS A 524 -22.03 32.67 28.64
C LYS A 524 -21.57 32.31 30.06
N VAL A 525 -21.33 31.03 30.32
CA VAL A 525 -20.82 30.51 31.61
C VAL A 525 -19.39 30.98 31.83
N ILE A 526 -18.54 30.87 30.82
CA ILE A 526 -17.14 31.32 30.88
C ILE A 526 -17.06 32.81 31.24
N ARG A 527 -17.94 33.63 30.67
CA ARG A 527 -18.02 35.06 30.97
C ARG A 527 -18.58 35.35 32.36
N ALA A 528 -19.59 34.60 32.81
CA ALA A 528 -20.18 34.75 34.14
C ALA A 528 -19.19 34.43 35.27
N TYR A 529 -18.41 33.36 35.12
CA TYR A 529 -17.42 32.94 36.12
C TYR A 529 -16.04 33.61 35.96
N ARG A 530 -15.86 34.46 34.94
CA ARG A 530 -14.57 35.12 34.61
C ARG A 530 -13.38 34.16 34.50
N ILE A 531 -13.61 33.00 33.87
CA ILE A 531 -12.60 31.93 33.69
C ILE A 531 -11.90 31.98 32.32
N GLN A 532 -11.86 33.14 31.66
CA GLN A 532 -11.27 33.25 30.32
C GLN A 532 -9.78 32.90 30.28
N THR A 533 -9.00 33.46 31.20
CA THR A 533 -7.54 33.25 31.26
C THR A 533 -7.14 31.80 31.55
N PRO A 534 -7.72 31.10 32.56
CA PRO A 534 -7.37 29.70 32.80
C PRO A 534 -7.85 28.76 31.69
N LEU A 535 -8.99 29.05 31.04
CA LEU A 535 -9.43 28.28 29.89
C LEU A 535 -8.50 28.46 28.69
N LEU A 536 -8.04 29.69 28.45
CA LEU A 536 -7.07 29.99 27.40
C LEU A 536 -5.75 29.24 27.65
N SER A 537 -5.23 29.23 28.88
CA SER A 537 -3.99 28.49 29.18
C SER A 537 -4.15 26.98 28.98
N LYS A 538 -5.31 26.42 29.33
CA LYS A 538 -5.62 25.00 29.08
C LYS A 538 -5.66 24.71 27.57
N PHE A 539 -6.38 25.55 26.82
CA PHE A 539 -6.51 25.39 25.37
C PHE A 539 -5.17 25.53 24.65
N THR A 540 -4.30 26.45 25.07
CA THR A 540 -2.93 26.56 24.54
C THR A 540 -2.15 25.27 24.73
N GLY A 541 -2.25 24.61 25.89
CA GLY A 541 -1.63 23.30 26.12
C GLY A 541 -2.15 22.21 25.17
N THR A 542 -3.46 22.19 24.91
CA THR A 542 -4.07 21.29 23.91
C THR A 542 -3.54 21.57 22.50
N ILE A 543 -3.42 22.84 22.12
CA ILE A 543 -2.91 23.26 20.80
C ILE A 543 -1.42 22.97 20.63
N ASP A 544 -0.58 23.16 21.66
CA ASP A 544 0.84 22.80 21.59
C ASP A 544 1.02 21.28 21.37
N SER A 545 0.24 20.47 22.08
CA SER A 545 0.21 19.02 21.91
C SER A 545 -0.27 18.60 20.50
N LEU A 546 -1.20 19.36 19.91
CA LEU A 546 -1.66 19.18 18.53
C LEU A 546 -0.60 19.60 17.51
N ARG A 547 0.10 20.72 17.73
CA ARG A 547 1.19 21.20 16.87
C ARG A 547 2.28 20.16 16.73
N ASP A 548 2.74 19.59 17.85
CA ASP A 548 3.79 18.58 17.83
C ASP A 548 3.35 17.28 17.15
N ALA A 549 2.06 16.92 17.26
CA ALA A 549 1.48 15.78 16.56
C ALA A 549 1.33 16.06 15.05
N GLN A 550 0.93 17.28 14.67
CA GLN A 550 0.83 17.71 13.28
C GLN A 550 2.20 17.70 12.59
N PHE A 551 3.22 18.28 13.23
CA PHE A 551 4.58 18.26 12.70
C PHE A 551 5.07 16.82 12.46
N LYS A 552 4.87 15.92 13.43
CA LYS A 552 5.24 14.50 13.27
C LYS A 552 4.46 13.84 12.14
N ASN A 553 3.15 14.07 12.05
CA ASN A 553 2.33 13.55 10.96
C ASN A 553 2.85 14.00 9.59
N ASP A 554 3.01 15.31 9.41
CA ASP A 554 3.39 15.90 8.14
C ASP A 554 4.82 15.51 7.74
N PHE A 555 5.74 15.45 8.71
CA PHE A 555 7.12 14.99 8.49
C PHE A 555 7.19 13.53 8.05
N TRP A 556 6.55 12.61 8.79
CA TRP A 556 6.61 11.18 8.45
C TRP A 556 5.83 10.85 7.17
N SER A 557 4.73 11.56 6.92
CA SER A 557 4.00 11.47 5.66
C SER A 557 4.85 11.97 4.48
N GLY A 558 5.49 13.14 4.61
CA GLY A 558 6.38 13.69 3.60
C GLY A 558 7.58 12.80 3.31
N MET A 559 8.19 12.21 4.35
CA MET A 559 9.30 11.27 4.16
C MET A 559 8.91 10.00 3.39
N VAL A 560 7.69 9.48 3.57
CA VAL A 560 7.20 8.34 2.76
C VAL A 560 7.12 8.74 1.29
N GLN A 561 6.60 9.93 0.99
CA GLN A 561 6.51 10.44 -0.38
C GLN A 561 7.90 10.58 -1.02
N ILE A 562 8.82 11.27 -0.34
CA ILE A 562 10.20 11.51 -0.82
C ILE A 562 10.93 10.18 -1.06
N TYR A 563 10.73 9.19 -0.18
CA TYR A 563 11.32 7.86 -0.33
C TYR A 563 10.84 7.17 -1.61
N VAL A 564 9.53 7.10 -1.84
CA VAL A 564 8.97 6.42 -3.02
C VAL A 564 9.40 7.12 -4.31
N GLU A 565 9.39 8.46 -4.32
CA GLU A 565 9.82 9.25 -5.47
C GLU A 565 11.30 9.07 -5.79
N SER A 566 12.18 9.17 -4.79
CA SER A 566 13.62 8.98 -4.96
C SER A 566 13.96 7.55 -5.42
N ALA A 567 13.27 6.55 -4.86
CA ALA A 567 13.44 5.15 -5.24
C ALA A 567 13.06 4.91 -6.71
N MET A 568 11.90 5.45 -7.16
CA MET A 568 11.49 5.36 -8.55
C MET A 568 12.45 6.10 -9.49
N PHE A 569 12.89 7.30 -9.12
CA PHE A 569 13.83 8.07 -9.93
C PHE A 569 15.16 7.32 -10.15
N LEU A 570 15.75 6.79 -9.07
CA LEU A 570 16.97 5.98 -9.14
C LEU A 570 16.78 4.75 -10.02
N PHE A 571 15.64 4.07 -9.88
CA PHE A 571 15.33 2.88 -10.66
C PHE A 571 15.21 3.16 -12.15
N VAL A 572 14.45 4.19 -12.54
CA VAL A 572 14.32 4.60 -13.95
C VAL A 572 15.70 4.94 -14.52
N ALA A 573 16.56 5.60 -13.75
CA ALA A 573 17.93 5.91 -14.18
C ALA A 573 18.77 4.65 -14.41
N ILE A 574 18.77 3.69 -13.48
CA ILE A 574 19.51 2.41 -13.61
C ILE A 574 19.03 1.63 -14.84
N MET A 575 17.71 1.53 -15.03
CA MET A 575 17.14 0.85 -16.20
C MET A 575 17.49 1.54 -17.50
N THR A 576 17.45 2.87 -17.52
CA THR A 576 17.85 3.67 -18.71
C THR A 576 19.31 3.45 -19.05
N CYS A 577 20.21 3.43 -18.05
CA CYS A 577 21.61 3.09 -18.26
C CYS A 577 21.80 1.67 -18.82
N GLY A 578 21.12 0.66 -18.26
CA GLY A 578 21.20 -0.72 -18.75
C GLY A 578 20.72 -0.85 -20.20
N MET A 579 19.60 -0.21 -20.53
CA MET A 579 19.06 -0.17 -21.89
C MET A 579 19.99 0.57 -22.87
N ALA A 580 20.65 1.64 -22.45
CA ALA A 580 21.64 2.34 -23.28
C ALA A 580 22.83 1.43 -23.64
N VAL A 581 23.29 0.58 -22.70
CA VAL A 581 24.33 -0.42 -22.97
C VAL A 581 23.84 -1.47 -23.97
N LYS A 582 22.55 -1.88 -23.92
CA LYS A 582 21.97 -2.79 -24.93
C LYS A 582 21.93 -2.20 -26.33
N VAL A 583 21.63 -0.90 -26.46
CA VAL A 583 21.67 -0.18 -27.74
C VAL A 583 23.10 -0.09 -28.25
N TRP A 584 24.07 0.22 -27.38
CA TRP A 584 25.48 0.23 -27.74
C TRP A 584 25.97 -1.14 -28.22
N GLY A 585 25.50 -2.22 -27.60
CA GLY A 585 25.76 -3.60 -28.02
C GLY A 585 25.02 -4.05 -29.27
N GLY A 586 24.14 -3.21 -29.85
CA GLY A 586 23.36 -3.55 -31.04
C GLY A 586 22.21 -4.54 -30.81
N TYR A 587 21.85 -4.83 -29.56
CA TYR A 587 20.80 -5.78 -29.21
C TYR A 587 19.39 -5.17 -29.17
N MET A 588 19.30 -3.84 -29.17
CA MET A 588 18.06 -3.09 -29.12
C MET A 588 18.15 -1.89 -30.06
N THR A 589 17.06 -1.60 -30.76
CA THR A 589 16.97 -0.45 -31.67
C THR A 589 16.86 0.87 -30.89
N ALA A 590 17.17 1.98 -31.55
CA ALA A 590 17.02 3.30 -30.93
C ALA A 590 15.55 3.66 -30.67
N GLY A 591 14.61 3.25 -31.54
CA GLY A 591 13.19 3.47 -31.33
C GLY A 591 12.63 2.65 -30.17
N ASP A 592 13.04 1.38 -30.04
CA ASP A 592 12.70 0.55 -28.87
C ASP A 592 13.24 1.18 -27.57
N PHE A 593 14.45 1.73 -27.58
CA PHE A 593 15.00 2.45 -26.44
C PHE A 593 14.12 3.63 -26.03
N PHE A 594 13.79 4.52 -26.96
CA PHE A 594 12.99 5.71 -26.66
C PHE A 594 11.58 5.36 -26.21
N SER A 595 10.95 4.35 -26.80
CA SER A 595 9.60 3.93 -26.42
C SER A 595 9.57 3.34 -25.02
N VAL A 596 10.48 2.43 -24.68
CA VAL A 596 10.57 1.77 -23.38
C VAL A 596 10.95 2.77 -22.29
N VAL A 597 11.93 3.66 -22.51
CA VAL A 597 12.31 4.70 -21.54
C VAL A 597 11.17 5.69 -21.29
N THR A 598 10.50 6.15 -22.34
CA THR A 598 9.38 7.09 -22.22
C THR A 598 8.21 6.43 -21.48
N LEU A 599 7.87 5.19 -21.84
CA LEU A 599 6.82 4.44 -21.17
C LEU A 599 7.16 4.19 -19.70
N LEU A 600 8.39 3.77 -19.41
CA LEU A 600 8.86 3.53 -18.05
C LEU A 600 8.75 4.80 -17.18
N SER A 601 9.23 5.95 -17.69
CA SER A 601 9.15 7.23 -16.98
C SER A 601 7.70 7.63 -16.67
N ARG A 602 6.78 7.46 -17.63
CA ARG A 602 5.36 7.80 -17.45
C ARG A 602 4.64 6.86 -16.49
N VAL A 603 4.99 5.57 -16.51
CA VAL A 603 4.39 4.55 -15.63
C VAL A 603 4.93 4.66 -14.20
N SER A 604 6.10 5.25 -13.99
CA SER A 604 6.65 5.51 -12.65
C SER A 604 5.91 6.61 -11.88
N THR A 605 5.30 7.60 -12.52
CA THR A 605 4.58 8.69 -11.82
C THR A 605 3.37 8.19 -11.01
N PRO A 606 2.46 7.36 -11.55
CA PRO A 606 1.38 6.78 -10.75
C PRO A 606 1.85 5.98 -9.53
N VAL A 607 3.02 5.33 -9.61
CA VAL A 607 3.61 4.56 -8.50
C VAL A 607 3.94 5.49 -7.32
N THR A 608 4.45 6.70 -7.60
CA THR A 608 4.77 7.67 -6.55
C THR A 608 3.51 8.28 -5.92
N VAL A 609 2.45 8.47 -6.70
CA VAL A 609 1.15 8.96 -6.20
C VAL A 609 0.48 7.96 -5.24
N LEU A 610 0.59 6.65 -5.49
CA LEU A 610 0.07 5.62 -4.56
C LEU A 610 0.75 5.68 -3.18
N GLY A 611 2.03 6.06 -3.14
CA GLY A 611 2.74 6.29 -1.88
C GLY A 611 2.08 7.34 -1.00
N GLY A 612 1.46 8.36 -1.62
CA GLY A 612 0.78 9.47 -0.95
C GLY A 612 -0.59 9.14 -0.36
N LEU A 613 -1.23 8.02 -0.75
CA LEU A 613 -2.55 7.61 -0.22
C LEU A 613 -2.53 7.44 1.31
N TYR A 614 -1.38 7.04 1.86
CA TYR A 614 -1.23 6.79 3.30
C TYR A 614 -1.38 8.05 4.14
N ALA A 615 -1.12 9.23 3.56
CA ALA A 615 -1.31 10.53 4.20
C ALA A 615 -2.81 10.84 4.40
N SER A 616 -3.66 10.44 3.45
CA SER A 616 -5.08 10.78 3.40
C SER A 616 -5.95 9.96 4.37
N ILE A 617 -5.38 8.92 5.01
CA ILE A 617 -6.08 8.05 5.97
C ILE A 617 -6.55 8.79 7.22
N GLY A 618 -5.96 9.96 7.54
CA GLY A 618 -6.41 10.78 8.66
C GLY A 618 -7.92 11.10 8.64
N ASN A 619 -8.52 11.19 7.44
CA ASN A 619 -9.96 11.45 7.27
C ASN A 619 -10.84 10.18 7.33
N ALA A 620 -10.24 8.99 7.43
CA ALA A 620 -10.96 7.72 7.51
C ALA A 620 -11.81 7.56 8.78
N ALA A 621 -11.43 8.25 9.86
CA ALA A 621 -12.18 8.24 11.11
C ALA A 621 -13.59 8.84 10.94
N SER A 622 -13.73 9.91 10.14
CA SER A 622 -15.04 10.51 9.83
C SER A 622 -15.91 9.55 9.00
N LEU A 623 -15.31 8.83 8.03
CA LEU A 623 -16.02 7.81 7.26
C LEU A 623 -16.52 6.67 8.16
N GLN A 624 -15.64 6.14 9.02
CA GLN A 624 -16.01 5.09 9.97
C GLN A 624 -17.18 5.50 10.86
N ARG A 625 -17.14 6.72 11.39
CA ARG A 625 -18.19 7.26 12.24
C ARG A 625 -19.53 7.34 11.52
N LEU A 626 -19.52 7.83 10.29
CA LEU A 626 -20.73 7.93 9.46
C LEU A 626 -21.26 6.54 9.11
N ASP A 627 -20.38 5.61 8.73
CA ASP A 627 -20.77 4.23 8.42
C ASP A 627 -21.38 3.52 9.62
N THR A 628 -20.83 3.70 10.83
CA THR A 628 -21.44 3.11 12.04
C THR A 628 -22.85 3.61 12.33
N ILE A 629 -23.24 4.78 11.81
CA ILE A 629 -24.60 5.32 11.97
C ILE A 629 -25.49 4.89 10.81
N LEU A 630 -24.93 4.74 9.61
CA LEU A 630 -25.64 4.26 8.43
C LEU A 630 -25.97 2.76 8.49
N ASP A 631 -25.17 1.99 9.22
CA ASP A 631 -25.38 0.55 9.44
C ASP A 631 -26.25 0.23 10.69
N GLN A 632 -26.59 1.24 11.50
CA GLN A 632 -27.60 1.14 12.58
C GLN A 632 -29.00 1.16 11.96
#